data_AF-A0A9D9L7L0-F1
#
_entry.id   AF-A0A9D9L7L0-F1
#
_cell.length_a   1.000
_cell.length_b   1.000
_cell.length_c   1.000
_cell.angle_alpha   90.00
_cell.angle_beta   90.00
_cell.angle_gamma   90.00
#
_symmetry.space_group_name_H-M   'P 1'
#
loop_
_entity.id
_entity.type
_entity.pdbx_description
1 polymer ?
#
loop_
_entity_poly.entity_id
_entity_poly.type
_entity_poly.pdbx_seq_one_letter_code
_entity_poly.pdbx_strand_id
1 'polypeptide(L)'
;MKKAVKIVLIILLILIILVVVFIMALGKMSKEKNENYYKYMNPVGEIETKYTSMGSNEVSSIVFKSDNEQIGRFVIHYPTELENEIKKY
;
A
#
# COMPACT_ATOMS: atom_id res chain seq x y z
N MET A 1 10.00 46.41 4.41
CA MET A 1 10.29 45.34 3.42
C MET A 1 10.86 44.08 4.06
N LYS A 2 12.02 44.10 4.74
CA LYS A 2 12.63 42.87 5.32
C LYS A 2 11.71 42.06 6.26
N LYS A 3 10.91 42.73 7.11
CA LYS A 3 9.93 42.06 7.99
C LYS A 3 8.77 41.40 7.22
N ALA A 4 8.23 42.09 6.21
CA ALA A 4 7.15 41.55 5.37
C ALA A 4 7.63 40.35 4.54
N VAL A 5 8.83 40.44 3.95
CA VAL A 5 9.46 39.33 3.22
C VAL A 5 9.69 38.13 4.14
N LYS A 6 10.14 38.35 5.39
CA LYS A 6 10.29 37.28 6.38
C LYS A 6 8.97 36.59 6.71
N ILE A 7 7.88 37.35 6.86
CA ILE A 7 6.54 36.81 7.13
C ILE A 7 6.05 35.96 5.94
N VAL A 8 6.20 36.46 4.70
CA VAL A 8 5.82 35.72 3.49
C VAL A 8 6.59 34.40 3.38
N LEU A 9 7.90 34.42 3.65
CA LEU A 9 8.73 33.20 3.64
C LEU A 9 8.30 32.19 4.71
N ILE A 10 7.93 32.64 5.90
CA ILE A 10 7.43 31.75 6.96
C ILE A 10 6.10 31.12 6.54
N ILE A 11 5.17 31.91 5.98
CA ILE A 11 3.88 31.39 5.50
C ILE A 11 4.11 30.35 4.41
N LEU A 12 4.99 30.63 3.44
CA LEU A 12 5.33 29.69 2.37
C LEU A 12 5.92 28.38 2.94
N LEU A 13 6.83 28.49 3.92
CA LEU A 13 7.42 27.32 4.56
C LEU A 13 6.36 26.47 5.29
N ILE A 14 5.45 27.10 6.03
CA ILE A 14 4.34 26.41 6.69
C ILE A 14 3.48 25.68 5.66
N LEU A 15 3.19 26.33 4.53
CA LEU A 15 2.37 25.75 3.47
C LEU A 15 3.02 24.52 2.84
N ILE A 16 4.34 24.55 2.62
CA ILE A 16 5.12 23.39 2.15
C ILE A 16 5.04 22.25 3.17
N ILE A 17 5.25 22.54 4.46
CA ILE A 17 5.17 21.53 5.52
C ILE A 17 3.78 20.89 5.55
N LEU A 18 2.72 21.69 5.39
CA LEU A 18 1.34 21.24 5.37
C LEU A 18 1.08 20.29 4.19
N VAL A 19 1.60 20.62 3.01
CA VAL A 19 1.51 19.76 1.82
C VAL A 19 2.24 18.43 2.05
N VAL A 20 3.44 18.45 2.63
CA VAL A 20 4.21 17.22 2.91
C VAL A 20 3.46 16.32 3.89
N VAL A 21 2.93 16.88 4.98
CA VAL A 21 2.14 16.13 5.97
C VAL A 21 0.88 15.54 5.32
N PHE A 22 0.20 16.30 4.45
CA PHE A 22 -0.98 15.82 3.74
C PHE A 22 -0.67 14.65 2.81
N ILE A 23 0.43 14.73 2.03
CA ILE A 23 0.87 13.64 1.16
C ILE A 23 1.21 12.39 1.97
N MET A 24 1.89 12.54 3.12
CA MET A 24 2.18 11.42 4.02
C MET A 24 0.91 10.78 4.56
N ALA A 25 -0.10 11.56 4.92
CA ALA A 25 -1.39 11.05 5.39
C ALA A 25 -2.12 10.25 4.29
N LEU A 26 -2.14 10.76 3.05
CA LEU A 26 -2.71 10.04 1.90
C LEU A 26 -1.95 8.73 1.64
N GLY A 27 -0.63 8.74 1.71
CA GLY A 27 0.19 7.53 1.55
C GLY A 27 -0.14 6.45 2.59
N LYS A 28 -0.28 6.85 3.87
CA LYS A 28 -0.69 5.92 4.93
C LYS A 28 -2.10 5.36 4.71
N MET A 29 -3.05 6.22 4.34
CA MET A 29 -4.43 5.79 4.05
C MET A 29 -4.49 4.83 2.85
N SER A 30 -3.71 5.11 1.80
CA SER A 30 -3.61 4.22 0.63
C SER A 30 -3.01 2.87 0.99
N LYS A 31 -1.96 2.86 1.84
CA LYS A 31 -1.34 1.63 2.32
C LYS A 31 -2.32 0.78 3.15
N GLU A 32 -3.00 1.40 4.12
CA GLU A 32 -4.01 0.75 4.95
C GLU A 32 -5.12 0.11 4.10
N LYS A 33 -5.63 0.85 3.11
CA LYS A 33 -6.66 0.35 2.19
C LYS A 33 -6.16 -0.82 1.34
N ASN A 34 -4.90 -0.81 0.94
CA ASN A 34 -4.32 -1.89 0.14
C ASN A 34 -4.08 -3.16 0.98
N GLU A 35 -3.50 -3.02 2.17
CA GLU A 35 -3.23 -4.14 3.08
C GLU A 35 -4.53 -4.75 3.64
N ASN A 36 -5.58 -3.94 3.80
CA ASN A 36 -6.87 -4.36 4.31
C ASN A 36 -7.99 -4.28 3.27
N TYR A 37 -7.67 -4.53 1.99
CA TYR A 37 -8.62 -4.32 0.87
C TYR A 37 -9.97 -5.03 1.09
N TYR A 38 -9.95 -6.21 1.71
CA TYR A 38 -11.13 -7.01 2.03
C TYR A 38 -12.12 -6.30 2.95
N LYS A 39 -11.67 -5.36 3.81
CA LYS A 39 -12.55 -4.55 4.68
C LYS A 39 -13.30 -3.46 3.94
N TYR A 40 -12.77 -3.03 2.78
CA TYR A 40 -13.28 -1.90 2.00
C TYR A 40 -13.96 -2.34 0.70
N MET A 41 -14.00 -3.65 0.43
CA MET A 41 -14.72 -4.25 -0.68
C MET A 41 -16.22 -4.30 -0.36
N ASN A 42 -17.04 -4.04 -1.37
CA ASN A 42 -18.50 -4.23 -1.33
C ASN A 42 -18.88 -5.31 -2.36
N PRO A 43 -18.72 -6.60 -2.04
CA PRO A 43 -18.99 -7.68 -2.98
C PRO A 43 -20.49 -7.75 -3.30
N VAL A 44 -20.82 -7.92 -4.59
CA VAL A 44 -22.22 -7.95 -5.06
C VAL A 44 -22.67 -9.39 -5.38
N GLY A 45 -21.75 -10.26 -5.79
CA GLY A 45 -22.04 -11.67 -6.12
C GLY A 45 -21.77 -12.63 -4.96
N GLU A 46 -22.38 -13.81 -5.04
CA GLU A 46 -22.27 -14.85 -4.00
C GLU A 46 -20.84 -15.37 -3.85
N ILE A 47 -20.11 -15.52 -4.96
CA ILE A 47 -18.72 -16.00 -4.98
C ILE A 47 -17.81 -14.97 -4.33
N GLU A 48 -17.91 -13.71 -4.74
CA GLU A 48 -17.13 -12.62 -4.18
C GLU A 48 -17.42 -12.49 -2.68
N THR A 49 -18.69 -12.57 -2.28
CA THR A 49 -19.07 -12.50 -0.85
C THR A 49 -18.43 -13.63 -0.05
N LYS A 50 -18.39 -14.84 -0.61
CA LYS A 50 -17.80 -16.02 0.05
C LYS A 50 -16.28 -15.94 0.18
N TYR A 51 -15.58 -15.37 -0.80
CA TYR A 51 -14.12 -15.44 -0.89
C TYR A 51 -13.40 -14.09 -0.71
N THR A 52 -14.11 -12.98 -0.48
CA THR A 52 -13.50 -11.66 -0.24
C THR A 52 -12.82 -11.58 1.13
N SER A 53 -13.32 -12.27 2.14
CA SER A 53 -12.73 -12.25 3.48
C SER A 53 -11.33 -12.85 3.49
N MET A 54 -10.48 -12.36 4.40
CA MET A 54 -9.15 -12.92 4.61
C MET A 54 -9.27 -14.41 5.00
N GLY A 55 -8.47 -15.26 4.35
CA GLY A 55 -8.35 -16.66 4.72
C GLY A 55 -7.70 -16.85 6.10
N SER A 56 -7.65 -18.10 6.57
CA SER A 56 -7.09 -18.44 7.89
C SER A 56 -5.56 -18.34 7.96
N ASN A 57 -4.89 -18.34 6.81
CA ASN A 57 -3.44 -18.34 6.74
C ASN A 57 -2.91 -16.92 6.58
N GLU A 58 -1.81 -16.62 7.28
CA GLU A 58 -1.01 -15.44 6.98
C GLU A 58 -0.38 -15.59 5.58
N VAL A 59 -0.33 -14.49 4.83
CA VAL A 59 0.14 -14.49 3.44
C VAL A 59 1.35 -13.58 3.31
N SER A 60 2.46 -14.15 2.88
CA SER A 60 3.67 -13.45 2.47
C SER A 60 3.67 -13.21 0.96
N SER A 61 4.51 -12.26 0.53
CA SER A 61 4.62 -11.90 -0.89
C SER A 61 6.08 -11.67 -1.27
N ILE A 62 6.49 -12.22 -2.41
CA ILE A 62 7.80 -11.95 -3.00
C ILE A 62 7.61 -11.34 -4.41
N VAL A 63 8.42 -10.32 -4.71
CA VAL A 63 8.36 -9.60 -5.99
C VAL A 63 9.55 -10.00 -6.83
N PHE A 64 9.28 -10.50 -8.04
CA PHE A 64 10.31 -10.85 -9.01
C PHE A 64 10.25 -9.91 -10.21
N LYS A 65 11.42 -9.61 -10.78
CA LYS A 65 11.52 -8.99 -12.10
C LYS A 65 11.44 -10.11 -13.14
N SER A 66 10.55 -9.96 -14.11
CA SER A 66 10.50 -10.87 -15.26
C SER A 66 11.61 -10.54 -16.24
N ASP A 67 12.15 -11.57 -16.89
CA ASP A 67 13.06 -11.40 -18.02
C ASP A 67 12.33 -10.85 -19.26
N ASN A 68 11.01 -11.01 -19.33
CA ASN A 68 10.19 -10.36 -20.34
C ASN A 68 9.81 -8.94 -19.88
N GLU A 69 10.34 -7.93 -20.56
CA GLU A 69 10.07 -6.53 -20.25
C GLU A 69 8.58 -6.16 -20.35
N GLN A 70 7.80 -6.84 -21.18
CA GLN A 70 6.34 -6.61 -21.28
C GLN A 70 5.59 -7.07 -20.04
N ILE A 71 6.11 -8.07 -19.32
CA ILE A 71 5.55 -8.54 -18.05
C ILE A 71 6.06 -7.66 -16.90
N GLY A 72 7.31 -7.18 -16.98
CA GLY A 72 7.88 -6.24 -16.03
C GLY A 72 8.16 -6.88 -14.67
N ARG A 73 7.23 -6.75 -13.71
CA ARG A 73 7.34 -7.36 -12.37
C ARG A 73 6.09 -8.16 -12.06
N PHE A 74 6.29 -9.29 -11.39
CA PHE A 74 5.19 -10.10 -10.90
C PHE A 74 5.37 -10.37 -9.40
N VAL A 75 4.25 -10.63 -8.74
CA VAL A 75 4.19 -10.90 -7.30
C VAL A 75 3.68 -12.31 -7.11
N ILE A 76 4.38 -13.10 -6.28
CA ILE A 76 3.90 -14.40 -5.83
C ILE A 76 3.43 -14.23 -4.39
N HIS A 77 2.17 -14.56 -4.14
CA HIS A 77 1.57 -14.63 -2.82
C HIS A 77 1.55 -16.08 -2.34
N TYR A 78 1.99 -16.34 -1.11
CA TYR A 78 2.09 -17.69 -0.55
C TYR A 78 1.89 -17.68 0.97
N PRO A 79 1.47 -18.79 1.60
CA PRO A 79 1.36 -18.88 3.05
C PRO A 79 2.70 -18.56 3.74
N THR A 80 2.69 -17.66 4.71
CA THR A 80 3.90 -17.21 5.41
C THR A 80 4.69 -18.35 6.06
N GLU A 81 4.01 -19.42 6.47
CA GLU A 81 4.64 -20.64 7.00
C GLU A 81 5.68 -21.27 6.05
N LEU A 82 5.54 -21.07 4.73
CA LEU A 82 6.46 -21.61 3.73
C LEU A 82 7.77 -20.83 3.60
N GLU A 83 7.93 -19.66 4.24
CA GLU A 83 9.21 -18.92 4.22
C GLU A 83 10.34 -19.71 4.89
N ASN A 84 10.01 -20.46 5.94
CA ASN A 84 10.98 -21.17 6.77
C ASN A 84 10.96 -22.68 6.53
N GLU A 85 10.01 -23.18 5.75
CA GLU A 85 9.82 -24.61 5.50
C GLU A 85 9.97 -24.94 4.02
N ILE A 86 11.04 -25.65 3.67
CA ILE A 86 11.13 -26.36 2.37
C ILE A 86 10.26 -27.62 2.48
N LYS A 87 8.94 -27.46 2.54
CA LYS A 87 8.02 -28.60 2.38
C LYS A 87 7.83 -28.86 0.89
N LYS A 88 8.41 -29.97 0.42
CA LYS A 88 8.07 -30.56 -0.88
C LYS A 88 6.69 -31.20 -0.77
N TYR A 89 5.77 -30.75 -1.60
CA TYR A 89 4.48 -31.39 -1.84
C TYR A 89 4.59 -32.35 -3.03
#